data_AF-A0A961K8Z6-F1
#
_entry.id   AF-A0A961K8Z6-F1
#
_cell.length_a   1.000
_cell.length_b   1.000
_cell.length_c   1.000
_cell.angle_alpha   90.00
_cell.angle_beta   90.00
_cell.angle_gamma   90.00
#
_symmetry.space_group_name_H-M   'P 1'
#
loop_
_entity.id
_entity.type
_entity.pdbx_description
1 polymer ?
#
loop_
_entity_poly.entity_id
_entity_poly.type
_entity_poly.pdbx_seq_one_letter_code
_entity_poly.pdbx_strand_id
1 'polypeptide(L)' 'MSKLTLTANISGADDFYEELIGAHDGLTKAESDALNARLVLTLANHIGDRAVLTEALAAAKAAGKR' A
#
# COMPACT_ATOMS: atom_id res chain seq x y z
N MET A 1 -10.18 -6.04 16.95
CA MET A 1 -9.19 -6.72 16.09
C MET A 1 -9.82 -6.85 14.72
N SER A 2 -9.47 -5.95 13.80
CA SER A 2 -9.86 -6.10 12.39
C SER A 2 -8.93 -7.12 11.73
N LYS A 3 -9.41 -7.81 10.70
CA LYS A 3 -8.62 -8.74 9.90
C LYS A 3 -8.15 -8.05 8.62
N LEU A 4 -7.01 -8.44 8.07
CA LEU A 4 -6.55 -7.91 6.79
C LEU A 4 -7.56 -8.23 5.66
N THR A 5 -7.93 -7.21 4.88
CA THR A 5 -8.71 -7.36 3.65
C THR A 5 -7.78 -7.40 2.44
N LEU A 6 -7.87 -8.46 1.64
CA LEU A 6 -7.04 -8.66 0.43
C LEU A 6 -7.84 -8.49 -0.87
N THR A 7 -9.13 -8.23 -0.76
CA THR A 7 -10.03 -7.95 -1.88
C THR A 7 -10.23 -6.44 -2.04
N ALA A 8 -10.73 -6.00 -3.20
CA ALA A 8 -11.11 -4.60 -3.40
C ALA A 8 -12.06 -4.13 -2.28
N ASN A 9 -11.69 -3.04 -1.61
CA ASN A 9 -12.38 -2.53 -0.42
C ASN A 9 -12.55 -1.00 -0.44
N ILE A 10 -12.31 -0.37 -1.59
CA ILE A 10 -12.50 1.06 -1.80
C ILE A 10 -13.45 1.26 -3.00
N SER A 11 -14.30 2.28 -2.91
CA SER A 11 -15.06 2.78 -4.06
C SER A 11 -14.13 3.52 -5.02
N GLY A 12 -14.34 3.38 -6.34
CA GLY A 12 -13.49 4.08 -7.32
C GLY A 12 -12.06 3.56 -7.35
N ALA A 13 -11.88 2.23 -7.30
CA ALA A 13 -10.55 1.62 -7.32
C ALA A 13 -9.71 2.03 -8.54
N ASP A 14 -10.36 2.21 -9.70
CA ASP A 14 -9.71 2.66 -10.94
C ASP A 14 -9.25 4.12 -10.82
N ASP A 15 -10.11 5.02 -10.34
CA ASP A 15 -9.77 6.44 -10.13
C ASP A 15 -8.58 6.59 -9.17
N PHE A 16 -8.60 5.86 -8.05
CA PHE A 16 -7.48 5.87 -7.11
C PHE A 16 -6.19 5.29 -7.72
N TYR A 17 -6.31 4.29 -8.60
CA TYR A 17 -5.16 3.74 -9.29
C TYR A 17 -4.52 4.76 -10.25
N GLU A 18 -5.34 5.56 -10.95
CA GLU A 18 -4.85 6.68 -11.76
C GLU A 18 -4.15 7.74 -10.91
N GLU A 19 -4.73 8.14 -9.78
CA GLU A 19 -4.10 9.08 -8.84
C GLU A 19 -2.75 8.56 -8.33
N LEU A 20 -2.68 7.27 -7.97
CA LEU A 20 -1.47 6.63 -7.49
C LEU A 20 -0.38 6.64 -8.57
N ILE A 21 -0.70 6.26 -9.82
CA ILE A 21 0.26 6.32 -10.92
C ILE A 21 0.71 7.75 -11.18
N GLY A 22 -0.22 8.70 -11.20
CA GLY A 22 0.07 10.12 -11.42
C GLY A 22 1.03 10.68 -10.36
N ALA A 23 0.95 10.21 -9.11
CA ALA A 23 1.87 10.61 -8.05
C ALA A 23 3.34 10.19 -8.31
N HIS A 24 3.57 9.23 -9.21
CA HIS A 24 4.90 8.80 -9.62
C HIS A 24 5.41 9.49 -10.90
N ASP A 25 4.59 10.26 -11.59
CA ASP A 25 4.98 10.92 -12.84
C ASP A 25 6.13 11.91 -12.61
N GLY A 26 7.11 11.90 -13.50
CA GLY A 26 8.33 12.70 -13.39
C GLY A 26 9.34 12.28 -12.29
N LEU A 27 9.04 11.26 -11.48
CA LEU A 27 9.97 10.77 -10.45
C LEU A 27 10.98 9.78 -11.02
N THR A 28 12.23 9.87 -10.55
CA THR A 28 13.20 8.79 -10.73
C THR A 28 12.76 7.55 -9.94
N LYS A 29 13.35 6.40 -10.27
CA LYS A 29 13.07 5.16 -9.54
C LYS A 29 13.34 5.28 -8.03
N ALA A 30 14.42 5.96 -7.63
CA ALA A 30 14.75 6.14 -6.21
C ALA A 30 13.73 7.04 -5.48
N GLU A 31 13.25 8.10 -6.14
CA GLU A 31 12.21 8.98 -5.59
C GLU A 31 10.86 8.28 -5.51
N SER A 32 10.53 7.48 -6.52
CA SER A 32 9.35 6.61 -6.55
C SER A 32 9.37 5.59 -5.40
N ASP A 33 10.51 4.91 -5.18
CA ASP A 33 10.71 3.99 -4.06
C ASP A 33 10.54 4.72 -2.70
N ALA A 34 11.06 5.95 -2.58
CA ALA A 34 10.91 6.79 -1.39
C ALA A 34 9.47 7.31 -1.18
N LEU A 35 8.72 7.59 -2.24
CA LEU A 35 7.30 7.92 -2.17
C LEU A 35 6.50 6.74 -1.63
N ASN A 36 6.74 5.54 -2.17
CA ASN A 36 6.09 4.31 -1.73
C ASN A 36 6.36 4.04 -0.24
N ALA A 37 7.61 4.16 0.22
CA ALA A 37 7.95 3.97 1.63
C ALA A 37 7.18 4.94 2.55
N ARG A 38 7.09 6.22 2.18
CA ARG A 38 6.33 7.24 2.93
C ARG A 38 4.84 6.92 2.95
N LEU A 39 4.26 6.55 1.81
CA LEU A 39 2.85 6.17 1.71
C LEU A 39 2.53 4.97 2.61
N VAL A 40 3.35 3.92 2.56
CA VAL A 40 3.19 2.73 3.43
C VAL A 40 3.20 3.10 4.91
N LEU A 41 4.13 3.97 5.34
CA LEU A 41 4.19 4.42 6.73
C LEU A 41 2.97 5.25 7.14
N THR A 42 2.51 6.15 6.28
CA THR A 42 1.30 6.94 6.52
C THR A 42 0.07 6.05 6.68
N LEU A 43 -0.10 5.06 5.79
CA LEU A 43 -1.20 4.10 5.87
C LEU A 43 -1.09 3.21 7.11
N ALA A 44 0.13 2.80 7.48
CA ALA A 44 0.34 2.00 8.68
C ALA A 44 -0.07 2.77 9.95
N ASN A 45 0.25 4.07 10.02
CA ASN A 45 -0.18 4.94 11.09
C ASN A 45 -1.70 5.11 11.13
N HIS A 46 -2.35 5.23 9.96
CA HIS A 46 -3.81 5.33 9.88
C HIS A 46 -4.51 4.04 10.33
N ILE A 47 -3.96 2.87 9.97
CA ILE A 47 -4.50 1.55 10.36
C ILE A 47 -4.37 1.33 11.87
N GLY A 48 -3.21 1.63 12.47
CA GLY A 48 -2.97 1.56 13.92
C GLY A 48 -3.01 0.17 14.57
N ASP A 49 -3.57 -0.85 13.92
CA ASP A 49 -3.67 -2.22 14.42
C ASP A 49 -2.44 -3.07 14.03
N ARG A 50 -1.63 -3.41 15.03
CA ARG A 50 -0.39 -4.20 14.85
C ARG A 50 -0.63 -5.59 14.26
N ALA A 51 -1.77 -6.23 14.53
CA ALA A 51 -2.08 -7.55 13.98
C ALA A 51 -2.31 -7.45 12.47
N VAL A 52 -3.13 -6.49 12.04
CA VAL A 52 -3.37 -6.19 10.61
C VAL A 52 -2.07 -5.88 9.87
N LEU A 53 -1.20 -5.06 10.46
CA LEU A 53 0.09 -4.71 9.85
C LEU A 53 1.02 -5.93 9.70
N THR A 54 0.98 -6.85 10.68
CA THR A 54 1.77 -8.09 10.62
C THR A 54 1.26 -9.04 9.54
N GLU A 55 -0.07 -9.19 9.42
CA GLU A 55 -0.70 -9.94 8.32
C GLU A 55 -0.35 -9.33 6.96
N ALA A 56 -0.37 -8.00 6.82
CA ALA A 56 -0.06 -7.30 5.58
C ALA A 56 1.37 -7.57 5.12
N LEU A 57 2.34 -7.54 6.04
CA LEU A 57 3.74 -7.88 5.74
C LEU A 57 3.90 -9.33 5.28
N ALA A 58 3.18 -10.27 5.91
CA ALA A 58 3.21 -11.68 5.51
C ALA A 58 2.62 -11.87 4.10
N ALA A 59 1.49 -11.24 3.80
CA ALA A 59 0.86 -11.28 2.49
C ALA A 59 1.76 -10.69 1.38
N ALA A 60 2.36 -9.52 1.62
CA ALA A 60 3.27 -8.87 0.67
C ALA A 60 4.50 -9.74 0.36
N LYS A 61 5.11 -10.37 1.39
CA LYS A 61 6.22 -11.31 1.22
C LYS A 61 5.85 -12.57 0.42
N ALA A 62 4.60 -13.03 0.52
CA ALA A 62 4.13 -14.18 -0.23
C ALA A 62 3.84 -13.83 -1.70
N ALA A 63 3.32 -12.63 -1.97
CA ALA A 63 3.01 -12.18 -3.34
C ALA A 63 4.25 -12.02 -4.22
N GLY A 64 5.35 -11.49 -3.67
CA GLY A 64 6.62 -11.29 -4.40
C GLY A 64 7.50 -12.54 -4.57
N LYS A 65 7.06 -13.70 -4.07
CA LYS A 65 7.79 -14.99 -4.20
C LYS A 65 7.26 -15.89 -5.32
N ARG A 66 6.34 -15.38 -6.13
CA ARG A 66 5.76 -16.10 -7.28
C ARG A 66 6.50 -15.80 -8.56
#